data_AF-A0A4Y7RWI0-F1
#
_entry.id   AF-A0A4Y7RWI0-F1
#
_cell.length_a   1.000
_cell.length_b   1.000
_cell.length_c   1.000
_cell.angle_alpha   90.00
_cell.angle_beta   90.00
_cell.angle_gamma   90.00
#
_symmetry.space_group_name_H-M   'P 1'
#
loop_
_entity.id
_entity.type
_entity.pdbx_description
1 polymer ?
#
loop_
_entity_poly.entity_id
_entity_poly.type
_entity_poly.pdbx_seq_one_letter_code
_entity_poly.pdbx_strand_id
1 'polypeptide(L)'
;MAKYTVTRACGHEETVVLFGKLKDRDWRLEKVEPQKLCSECYQAKLAEEREKENREAAEVAKEQGLPALAGSEKQVAWAETIRQQMLADIDEFIYKRVKPEHRNKPELLTAIDHIRNTVEARWWIDNRGMNLPGELMHLVAKAAKEVKAKKLQPAISEAKTEATVRPENPKTDLVAEIRSLDSAVEISFPERRDDFRELVRGIGYRWESNCWRRKLSAKNGTPQDRAAEAGHRLLAAGFAVRIYDEAIRARAIAGDYEPECTRWVQLRTSEKYTGWLAINWSRPDDFYKAAKRIAGARWSSPSVVVPPENFEEVLDFAQMYGFKVSDMALEAIEQARRDKEAALVVSVEAPKEKPREIASGKPPVLEVPAEVGINDEFREG
;
A
#
# COMPACT_ATOMS: atom_id res chain seq x y z
N MET A 1 43.87 -7.67 -64.84
CA MET A 1 42.62 -6.89 -64.75
C MET A 1 42.62 -5.94 -65.95
N ALA A 2 41.63 -6.02 -66.83
CA ALA A 2 41.57 -5.17 -68.01
C ALA A 2 40.30 -4.31 -67.96
N LYS A 3 40.47 -3.01 -68.25
CA LYS A 3 39.39 -2.04 -68.37
C LYS A 3 38.97 -1.97 -69.83
N TYR A 4 37.68 -2.02 -70.08
CA TYR A 4 37.10 -1.92 -71.41
C TYR A 4 36.03 -0.84 -71.40
N THR A 5 36.01 -0.01 -72.43
CA THR A 5 34.89 0.89 -72.71
C THR A 5 33.86 0.11 -73.52
N VAL A 6 32.64 0.00 -73.01
CA VAL A 6 31.53 -0.69 -73.68
C VAL A 6 30.37 0.26 -73.90
N THR A 7 29.74 0.19 -75.08
CA THR A 7 28.45 0.82 -75.32
C THR A 7 27.35 -0.08 -74.75
N ARG A 8 26.57 0.45 -73.83
CA ARG A 8 25.47 -0.24 -73.15
C ARG A 8 24.20 -0.26 -73.99
N ALA A 9 23.22 -1.07 -73.60
CA ALA A 9 21.91 -1.14 -74.27
C ALA A 9 21.19 0.21 -74.33
N CYS A 10 21.47 1.10 -73.39
CA CYS A 10 20.94 2.47 -73.35
C CYS A 10 21.71 3.48 -74.23
N GLY A 11 22.72 3.04 -74.98
CA GLY A 11 23.54 3.90 -75.85
C GLY A 11 24.68 4.66 -75.16
N HIS A 12 24.81 4.56 -73.84
CA HIS A 12 25.89 5.22 -73.08
C HIS A 12 27.16 4.36 -73.04
N GLU A 13 28.31 5.01 -73.05
CA GLU A 13 29.60 4.37 -72.82
C GLU A 13 29.89 4.22 -71.33
N GLU A 14 30.34 3.04 -70.91
CA GLU A 14 30.72 2.77 -69.52
C GLU A 14 32.03 1.99 -69.47
N THR A 15 32.89 2.33 -68.51
CA THR A 15 34.13 1.59 -68.27
C THR A 15 33.86 0.40 -67.36
N VAL A 16 34.00 -0.81 -67.89
CA VAL A 16 33.82 -2.06 -67.14
C VAL A 16 35.15 -2.74 -66.86
N VAL A 17 35.26 -3.33 -65.66
CA VAL A 17 36.39 -4.16 -65.28
C VAL A 17 35.99 -5.62 -65.41
N LEU A 18 36.63 -6.35 -66.33
CA LEU A 18 36.35 -7.77 -66.52
C LEU A 18 37.50 -8.65 -66.01
N PHE A 19 37.14 -9.69 -65.26
CA PHE A 19 38.02 -10.72 -64.72
C PHE A 19 37.84 -12.03 -65.49
N GLY A 20 38.89 -12.84 -65.60
CA GLY A 20 38.84 -14.17 -66.24
C GLY A 20 39.71 -14.31 -67.49
N LYS A 21 39.55 -15.44 -68.19
CA LYS A 21 40.30 -15.77 -69.42
C LYS A 21 39.91 -14.81 -70.55
N LEU A 22 40.79 -14.64 -71.54
CA LEU A 22 40.57 -13.72 -72.66
C LEU A 22 39.29 -14.03 -73.43
N LYS A 23 39.07 -15.31 -73.77
CA LYS A 23 37.86 -15.79 -74.46
C LYS A 23 36.55 -15.46 -73.71
N ASP A 24 36.54 -15.54 -72.38
CA ASP A 24 35.36 -15.25 -71.57
C ASP A 24 35.08 -13.74 -71.51
N ARG A 25 36.14 -12.92 -71.53
CA ARG A 25 36.03 -11.46 -71.58
C ARG A 25 35.50 -11.00 -72.93
N ASP A 26 36.02 -11.54 -74.02
CA ASP A 26 35.56 -11.20 -75.37
C ASP A 26 34.09 -11.58 -75.58
N TRP A 27 33.69 -12.78 -75.14
CA TRP A 27 32.28 -13.20 -75.16
C TRP A 27 31.39 -12.27 -74.32
N ARG A 28 31.83 -11.85 -73.13
CA ARG A 28 31.08 -10.90 -72.29
C ARG A 28 30.94 -9.54 -72.97
N LEU A 29 32.02 -9.04 -73.58
CA LEU A 29 32.01 -7.76 -74.30
C LEU A 29 31.09 -7.80 -75.53
N GLU A 30 31.00 -8.93 -76.23
CA GLU A 30 30.17 -9.05 -77.43
C GLU A 30 28.70 -9.38 -77.12
N LYS A 31 28.44 -10.24 -76.13
CA LYS A 31 27.11 -10.82 -75.91
C LYS A 31 26.38 -10.34 -74.65
N VAL A 32 27.09 -9.85 -73.63
CA VAL A 32 26.50 -9.57 -72.31
C VAL A 32 26.49 -8.09 -71.99
N GLU A 33 27.63 -7.42 -72.07
CA GLU A 33 27.76 -6.02 -71.67
C GLU A 33 26.91 -5.05 -72.53
N PRO A 34 26.73 -5.25 -73.84
CA PRO A 34 25.84 -4.43 -74.68
C PRO A 34 24.35 -4.65 -74.42
N GLN A 35 23.95 -5.73 -73.73
CA GLN A 35 22.55 -6.00 -73.38
C GLN A 35 22.15 -5.40 -72.03
N LYS A 36 23.11 -4.95 -71.22
CA LYS A 36 22.86 -4.32 -69.91
C LYS A 36 22.67 -2.82 -70.07
N LEU A 37 21.89 -2.22 -69.18
CA LEU A 37 21.89 -0.78 -68.95
C LEU A 37 23.24 -0.37 -68.32
N CYS A 38 23.67 0.87 -68.54
CA CYS A 38 24.76 1.44 -67.74
C CYS A 38 24.34 1.59 -66.27
N SER A 39 25.30 1.73 -65.36
CA SER A 39 25.03 1.89 -63.92
C SER A 39 24.06 3.04 -63.64
N GLU A 40 24.20 4.18 -64.32
CA GLU A 40 23.31 5.34 -64.14
C GLU A 40 21.88 5.06 -64.59
N CYS A 41 21.68 4.53 -65.80
CA CYS A 41 20.35 4.18 -66.30
C CYS A 41 19.71 3.04 -65.48
N TYR A 42 20.50 2.10 -64.99
CA TYR A 42 20.01 1.05 -64.10
C TYR A 42 19.57 1.61 -62.74
N GLN A 43 20.36 2.51 -62.14
CA GLN A 43 20.00 3.19 -60.91
C GLN A 43 18.76 4.07 -61.07
N ALA A 44 18.62 4.77 -62.20
CA ALA A 44 17.44 5.57 -62.52
C ALA A 44 16.19 4.68 -62.65
N LYS A 45 16.28 3.56 -63.37
CA LYS A 45 15.18 2.59 -63.48
C LYS A 45 14.78 2.02 -62.12
N LEU A 46 15.74 1.64 -61.28
CA LEU A 46 15.47 1.17 -59.91
C LEU A 46 14.88 2.27 -59.01
N ALA A 47 15.22 3.53 -59.23
CA ALA A 47 14.63 4.64 -58.50
C ALA A 47 13.16 4.86 -58.90
N GLU A 48 12.87 4.81 -60.21
CA GLU A 48 11.52 4.90 -60.75
C GLU A 48 10.62 3.74 -60.28
N GLU A 49 11.12 2.50 -60.33
CA GLU A 49 10.40 1.32 -59.83
C GLU A 49 10.07 1.45 -58.33
N ARG A 50 11.03 1.88 -57.50
CA ARG A 50 10.80 2.11 -56.06
C ARG A 50 9.82 3.26 -55.79
N GLU A 51 9.87 4.33 -56.57
CA GLU A 51 8.93 5.45 -56.43
C GLU A 51 7.51 5.00 -56.75
N LYS A 52 7.35 4.18 -57.80
CA LYS A 52 6.08 3.57 -58.16
C LYS A 52 5.56 2.66 -57.05
N GLU A 53 6.37 1.74 -56.53
CA GLU A 53 6.01 0.85 -55.41
C GLU A 53 5.57 1.65 -54.17
N ASN A 54 6.32 2.68 -53.79
CA ASN A 54 5.97 3.52 -52.64
C ASN A 54 4.65 4.27 -52.85
N ARG A 55 4.37 4.71 -54.09
CA ARG A 55 3.11 5.39 -54.43
C ARG A 55 1.93 4.43 -54.37
N GLU A 56 2.08 3.23 -54.92
CA GLU A 56 1.07 2.18 -54.85
C GLU A 56 0.79 1.77 -53.39
N ALA A 57 1.84 1.58 -52.58
CA ALA A 57 1.71 1.27 -51.16
C ALA A 57 0.96 2.37 -50.38
N ALA A 58 1.23 3.64 -50.70
CA ALA A 58 0.54 4.78 -50.08
C ALA A 58 -0.95 4.85 -50.49
N GLU A 59 -1.31 4.51 -51.72
CA GLU A 59 -2.71 4.45 -52.16
C GLU A 59 -3.45 3.27 -51.50
N VAL A 60 -2.85 2.07 -51.46
CA VAL A 60 -3.42 0.91 -50.77
C VAL A 60 -3.64 1.21 -49.28
N ALA A 61 -2.72 1.91 -48.64
CA ALA A 61 -2.88 2.31 -47.25
C ALA A 61 -4.08 3.25 -47.03
N LYS A 62 -4.32 4.19 -47.95
CA LYS A 62 -5.50 5.05 -47.93
C LYS A 62 -6.79 4.25 -48.14
N GLU A 63 -6.80 3.33 -49.10
CA GLU A 63 -7.95 2.44 -49.37
C GLU A 63 -8.30 1.57 -48.17
N GLN A 64 -7.30 1.08 -47.45
CA GLN A 64 -7.45 0.32 -46.21
C GLN A 64 -7.82 1.18 -44.99
N GLY A 65 -7.90 2.51 -45.14
CA GLY A 65 -8.23 3.43 -44.05
C GLY A 65 -7.14 3.55 -42.99
N LEU A 66 -5.89 3.25 -43.32
CA LEU A 66 -4.76 3.39 -42.40
C LEU A 66 -4.40 4.87 -42.19
N PRO A 67 -3.97 5.27 -40.98
CA PRO A 67 -3.59 6.65 -40.72
C PRO A 67 -2.33 7.04 -41.53
N ALA A 68 -2.23 8.33 -41.86
CA ALA A 68 -1.07 8.87 -42.55
C ALA A 68 0.18 8.81 -41.65
N LEU A 69 1.32 8.40 -42.22
CA LEU A 69 2.56 8.30 -41.47
C LEU A 69 3.23 9.68 -41.27
N ALA A 70 3.79 9.89 -40.09
CA ALA A 70 4.58 11.05 -39.71
C ALA A 70 6.09 10.76 -39.86
N GLY A 71 6.81 11.61 -40.59
CA GLY A 71 8.26 11.48 -40.82
C GLY A 71 8.74 12.35 -41.99
N SER A 72 10.01 12.22 -42.37
CA SER A 72 10.49 12.84 -43.63
C SER A 72 9.87 12.16 -44.85
N GLU A 73 9.72 12.88 -45.97
CA GLU A 73 9.12 12.33 -47.19
C GLU A 73 9.75 11.00 -47.62
N LYS A 74 11.09 10.91 -47.57
CA LYS A 74 11.82 9.67 -47.88
C LYS A 74 11.53 8.54 -46.89
N GLN A 75 11.38 8.85 -45.59
CA GLN A 75 11.01 7.86 -44.59
C GLN A 75 9.57 7.39 -44.76
N VAL A 76 8.63 8.30 -44.98
CA VAL A 76 7.22 7.96 -45.19
C VAL A 76 7.07 7.05 -46.40
N ALA A 77 7.63 7.43 -47.55
CA ALA A 77 7.56 6.62 -48.77
C ALA A 77 8.09 5.19 -48.56
N TRP A 78 9.24 5.03 -47.90
CA TRP A 78 9.80 3.71 -47.62
C TRP A 78 9.00 2.95 -46.53
N ALA A 79 8.53 3.64 -45.51
CA ALA A 79 7.77 3.06 -44.41
C ALA A 79 6.41 2.53 -44.86
N GLU A 80 5.77 3.16 -45.85
CA GLU A 80 4.51 2.64 -46.43
C GLU A 80 4.68 1.25 -47.03
N THR A 81 5.76 1.06 -47.81
CA THR A 81 6.08 -0.25 -48.41
C THR A 81 6.38 -1.30 -47.35
N ILE A 82 7.12 -0.93 -46.30
CA ILE A 82 7.36 -1.83 -45.15
C ILE A 82 6.06 -2.15 -44.42
N ARG A 83 5.20 -1.15 -44.19
CA ARG A 83 3.92 -1.30 -43.50
C ARG A 83 3.02 -2.29 -44.24
N GLN A 84 2.88 -2.15 -45.56
CA GLN A 84 2.08 -3.07 -46.37
C GLN A 84 2.60 -4.51 -46.27
N GLN A 85 3.92 -4.72 -46.43
CA GLN A 85 4.49 -6.06 -46.31
C GLN A 85 4.27 -6.66 -44.91
N MET A 86 4.53 -5.88 -43.85
CA MET A 86 4.40 -6.34 -42.48
C MET A 86 2.95 -6.68 -42.13
N LEU A 87 1.98 -5.88 -42.56
CA LEU A 87 0.56 -6.18 -42.34
C LEU A 87 0.12 -7.45 -43.08
N ALA A 88 0.60 -7.66 -44.30
CA ALA A 88 0.36 -8.90 -45.04
C ALA A 88 0.95 -10.13 -44.32
N ASP A 89 2.17 -10.01 -43.79
CA ASP A 89 2.81 -11.08 -43.01
C ASP A 89 2.02 -11.40 -41.72
N ILE A 90 1.44 -10.38 -41.07
CA ILE A 90 0.57 -10.54 -39.89
C ILE A 90 -0.69 -11.30 -40.25
N ASP A 91 -1.38 -10.89 -41.31
CA ASP A 91 -2.60 -11.54 -41.77
C ASP A 91 -2.35 -13.00 -42.18
N GLU A 92 -1.24 -13.27 -42.88
CA GLU A 92 -0.82 -14.62 -43.24
C GLU A 92 -0.50 -15.48 -42.00
N PHE A 93 0.22 -14.92 -41.02
CA PHE A 93 0.53 -15.61 -39.77
C PHE A 93 -0.74 -15.97 -39.01
N ILE A 94 -1.69 -15.05 -38.87
CA ILE A 94 -2.98 -15.29 -38.22
C ILE A 94 -3.73 -16.40 -38.96
N TYR A 95 -3.78 -16.34 -40.28
CA TYR A 95 -4.46 -17.36 -41.09
C TYR A 95 -3.82 -18.75 -40.94
N LYS A 96 -2.49 -18.86 -40.94
CA LYS A 96 -1.78 -20.15 -40.92
C LYS A 96 -1.58 -20.75 -39.52
N ARG A 97 -1.37 -19.91 -38.50
CA ARG A 97 -0.89 -20.35 -37.18
C ARG A 97 -1.91 -20.15 -36.06
N VAL A 98 -2.87 -19.25 -36.21
CA VAL A 98 -3.92 -19.00 -35.20
C VAL A 98 -5.17 -19.82 -35.53
N LYS A 99 -5.62 -20.61 -34.56
CA LYS A 99 -6.86 -21.40 -34.67
C LYS A 99 -8.05 -20.49 -34.98
N PRO A 100 -9.00 -20.91 -35.83
CA PRO A 100 -10.17 -20.10 -36.20
C PRO A 100 -10.92 -19.51 -35.00
N GLU A 101 -11.14 -20.29 -33.93
CA GLU A 101 -11.83 -19.84 -32.72
C GLU A 101 -11.08 -18.75 -31.91
N HIS A 102 -9.84 -18.44 -32.26
CA HIS A 102 -9.00 -17.46 -31.58
C HIS A 102 -8.75 -16.19 -32.40
N ARG A 103 -9.13 -16.17 -33.68
CA ARG A 103 -8.88 -15.03 -34.59
C ARG A 103 -9.68 -13.79 -34.20
N ASN A 104 -10.86 -13.96 -33.61
CA ASN A 104 -11.73 -12.87 -33.17
C ASN A 104 -11.59 -12.55 -31.68
N LYS A 105 -10.53 -13.05 -31.02
CA LYS A 105 -10.29 -12.71 -29.60
C LYS A 105 -9.99 -11.22 -29.47
N PRO A 106 -10.62 -10.50 -28.52
CA PRO A 106 -10.47 -9.05 -28.38
C PRO A 106 -9.02 -8.63 -28.12
N GLU A 107 -8.24 -9.46 -27.44
CA GLU A 107 -6.82 -9.20 -27.15
C GLU A 107 -5.97 -9.23 -28.42
N LEU A 108 -6.28 -10.14 -29.35
CA LEU A 108 -5.61 -10.25 -30.65
C LEU A 108 -5.96 -9.06 -31.54
N LEU A 109 -7.25 -8.75 -31.66
CA LEU A 109 -7.73 -7.60 -32.44
C LEU A 109 -7.14 -6.29 -31.93
N THR A 110 -7.12 -6.08 -30.60
CA THR A 110 -6.52 -4.89 -29.99
C THR A 110 -5.02 -4.78 -30.27
N ALA A 111 -4.28 -5.91 -30.27
CA ALA A 111 -2.86 -5.90 -30.59
C ALA A 111 -2.60 -5.55 -32.06
N ILE A 112 -3.39 -6.10 -32.99
CA ILE A 112 -3.31 -5.80 -34.42
C ILE A 112 -3.66 -4.33 -34.67
N ASP A 113 -4.73 -3.84 -34.05
CA ASP A 113 -5.14 -2.44 -34.16
C ASP A 113 -4.06 -1.49 -33.64
N HIS A 114 -3.33 -1.86 -32.59
CA HIS A 114 -2.21 -1.06 -32.11
C HIS A 114 -1.10 -0.91 -33.18
N ILE A 115 -0.75 -2.01 -33.84
CA ILE A 115 0.23 -2.00 -34.94
C ILE A 115 -0.31 -1.16 -36.11
N ARG A 116 -1.54 -1.43 -36.57
CA ARG A 116 -2.17 -0.71 -37.69
C ARG A 116 -2.27 0.80 -37.47
N ASN A 117 -2.48 1.23 -36.23
CA ASN A 117 -2.58 2.65 -35.86
C ASN A 117 -1.25 3.31 -35.53
N THR A 118 -0.11 2.64 -35.77
CA THR A 118 1.22 3.25 -35.57
C THR A 118 1.50 4.26 -36.68
N VAL A 119 1.66 5.53 -36.31
CA VAL A 119 1.81 6.64 -37.26
C VAL A 119 3.27 7.00 -37.53
N GLU A 120 4.22 6.59 -36.70
CA GLU A 120 5.61 6.99 -36.85
C GLU A 120 6.29 6.19 -37.96
N ALA A 121 6.66 6.84 -39.07
CA ALA A 121 7.37 6.19 -40.19
C ALA A 121 8.66 5.49 -39.73
N ARG A 122 9.36 6.09 -38.76
CA ARG A 122 10.56 5.52 -38.14
C ARG A 122 10.29 4.16 -37.48
N TRP A 123 9.14 3.97 -36.83
CA TRP A 123 8.83 2.72 -36.14
C TRP A 123 8.79 1.55 -37.12
N TRP A 124 8.11 1.72 -38.25
CA TRP A 124 8.05 0.71 -39.31
C TRP A 124 9.44 0.37 -39.85
N ILE A 125 10.26 1.39 -40.08
CA ILE A 125 11.65 1.24 -40.53
C ILE A 125 12.47 0.45 -39.51
N ASP A 126 12.46 0.85 -38.24
CA ASP A 126 13.26 0.22 -37.18
C ASP A 126 12.81 -1.23 -36.93
N ASN A 127 11.53 -1.54 -37.17
CA ASN A 127 10.94 -2.87 -36.97
C ASN A 127 10.78 -3.72 -38.24
N ARG A 128 11.35 -3.30 -39.38
CA ARG A 128 11.19 -4.00 -40.68
C ARG A 128 11.63 -5.48 -40.69
N GLY A 129 12.49 -5.89 -39.76
CA GLY A 129 12.96 -7.27 -39.58
C GLY A 129 12.35 -7.97 -38.37
N MET A 130 11.21 -7.50 -37.87
CA MET A 130 10.58 -7.98 -36.64
C MET A 130 10.33 -9.49 -36.68
N ASN A 131 10.63 -10.16 -35.56
CA ASN A 131 10.23 -11.54 -35.33
C ASN A 131 8.73 -11.59 -35.00
N LEU A 132 7.91 -11.67 -36.04
CA LEU A 132 6.46 -11.54 -35.97
C LEU A 132 5.78 -12.39 -34.88
N PRO A 133 6.07 -13.71 -34.73
CA PRO A 133 5.44 -14.52 -33.69
C PRO A 133 5.76 -14.04 -32.26
N GLY A 134 7.00 -13.59 -32.02
CA GLY A 134 7.44 -13.16 -30.70
C GLY A 134 6.83 -11.82 -30.29
N GLU A 135 6.90 -10.83 -31.18
CA GLU A 135 6.40 -9.49 -30.89
C GLU A 135 4.88 -9.44 -30.82
N LEU A 136 4.18 -10.14 -31.73
CA LEU A 136 2.72 -10.23 -31.69
C LEU A 136 2.26 -10.88 -30.38
N MET A 137 2.93 -11.93 -29.89
CA MET A 137 2.60 -12.54 -28.60
C MET A 137 2.77 -11.57 -27.42
N HIS A 138 3.82 -10.75 -27.44
CA HIS A 138 4.05 -9.73 -26.41
C HIS A 138 2.94 -8.66 -26.42
N LEU A 139 2.57 -8.16 -27.60
CA LEU A 139 1.49 -7.19 -27.75
C LEU A 139 0.14 -7.77 -27.35
N VAL A 140 -0.15 -9.02 -27.71
CA VAL A 140 -1.37 -9.73 -27.28
C VAL A 140 -1.41 -9.87 -25.76
N ALA A 141 -0.29 -10.19 -25.11
CA ALA A 141 -0.23 -10.29 -23.65
C ALA A 141 -0.48 -8.93 -22.96
N LYS A 142 0.04 -7.84 -23.53
CA LYS A 142 -0.24 -6.47 -23.07
C LYS A 142 -1.71 -6.12 -23.25
N ALA A 143 -2.26 -6.34 -24.44
CA ALA A 143 -3.66 -6.13 -24.76
C ALA A 143 -4.58 -6.97 -23.86
N ALA A 144 -4.21 -8.20 -23.53
CA ALA A 144 -4.96 -9.05 -22.61
C ALA A 144 -5.10 -8.45 -21.21
N LYS A 145 -4.03 -7.82 -20.70
CA LYS A 145 -4.09 -7.10 -19.42
C LYS A 145 -5.04 -5.90 -19.52
N GLU A 146 -4.99 -5.14 -20.60
CA GLU A 146 -5.85 -3.97 -20.83
C GLU A 146 -7.33 -4.37 -21.00
N VAL A 147 -7.61 -5.38 -21.80
CA VAL A 147 -8.96 -5.93 -22.01
C VAL A 147 -9.53 -6.48 -20.71
N LYS A 148 -8.74 -7.28 -19.96
CA LYS A 148 -9.15 -7.78 -18.64
C LYS A 148 -9.43 -6.65 -17.66
N ALA A 149 -8.57 -5.62 -17.63
CA ALA A 149 -8.78 -4.45 -16.78
C ALA A 149 -10.06 -3.71 -17.15
N LYS A 150 -10.28 -3.40 -18.44
CA LYS A 150 -11.51 -2.76 -18.95
C LYS A 150 -12.76 -3.58 -18.65
N LYS A 151 -12.70 -4.91 -18.81
CA LYS A 151 -13.82 -5.82 -18.51
C LYS A 151 -14.17 -5.83 -17.02
N LEU A 152 -13.18 -5.69 -16.14
CA LEU A 152 -13.38 -5.68 -14.69
C LEU A 152 -13.77 -4.28 -14.16
N GLN A 153 -13.51 -3.21 -14.89
CA GLN A 153 -13.90 -1.84 -14.49
C GLN A 153 -15.38 -1.67 -14.12
N PRO A 154 -16.37 -2.15 -14.90
CA PRO A 154 -17.77 -2.00 -14.51
C PRO A 154 -18.09 -2.71 -13.19
N ALA A 155 -17.63 -3.95 -13.02
CA ALA A 155 -17.82 -4.69 -11.76
C ALA A 155 -17.14 -3.98 -10.56
N ILE A 156 -15.94 -3.42 -10.75
CA ILE A 156 -15.28 -2.61 -9.71
C ILE A 156 -16.08 -1.35 -9.40
N SER A 157 -16.65 -0.69 -10.42
CA SER A 157 -17.46 0.53 -10.25
C SER A 157 -18.77 0.24 -9.50
N GLU A 158 -19.44 -0.86 -9.85
CA GLU A 158 -20.65 -1.33 -9.16
C GLU A 158 -20.34 -1.65 -7.69
N ALA A 159 -19.33 -2.47 -7.43
CA ALA A 159 -18.91 -2.82 -6.07
C ALA A 159 -18.51 -1.59 -5.25
N LYS A 160 -17.81 -0.62 -5.86
CA LYS A 160 -17.48 0.66 -5.22
C LYS A 160 -18.72 1.47 -4.88
N THR A 161 -19.74 1.47 -5.75
CA THR A 161 -20.98 2.23 -5.57
C THR A 161 -21.81 1.63 -4.44
N GLU A 162 -22.01 0.32 -4.46
CA GLU A 162 -22.71 -0.44 -3.41
C GLU A 162 -22.05 -0.27 -2.04
N ALA A 163 -20.72 -0.30 -1.99
CA ALA A 163 -19.96 -0.14 -0.76
C ALA A 163 -19.89 1.31 -0.24
N THR A 164 -20.36 2.30 -1.00
CA THR A 164 -20.27 3.73 -0.63
C THR A 164 -21.55 4.18 0.08
N VAL A 165 -21.39 4.76 1.26
CA VAL A 165 -22.45 5.40 2.03
C VAL A 165 -22.21 6.90 2.05
N ARG A 166 -23.23 7.69 1.72
CA ARG A 166 -23.18 9.15 1.74
C ARG A 166 -24.06 9.69 2.86
N PRO A 167 -23.57 10.62 3.69
CA PRO A 167 -24.40 11.34 4.65
C PRO A 167 -25.33 12.32 3.91
N GLU A 168 -26.44 12.71 4.54
CA GLU A 168 -27.43 13.62 3.96
C GLU A 168 -26.84 14.97 3.54
N ASN A 169 -25.92 15.49 4.36
CA ASN A 169 -25.24 16.77 4.14
C ASN A 169 -23.72 16.55 4.01
N PRO A 170 -23.23 16.10 2.84
CA PRO A 170 -21.81 15.81 2.66
C PRO A 170 -20.99 17.10 2.60
N LYS A 171 -19.86 17.10 3.31
CA LYS A 171 -18.87 18.19 3.27
C LYS A 171 -18.03 18.20 1.99
N THR A 172 -17.96 17.06 1.30
CA THR A 172 -17.21 16.86 0.05
C THR A 172 -17.85 15.75 -0.78
N ASP A 173 -17.63 15.78 -2.10
CA ASP A 173 -17.97 14.66 -2.98
C ASP A 173 -16.96 13.50 -2.92
N LEU A 174 -15.79 13.74 -2.33
CA LEU A 174 -14.75 12.73 -2.12
C LEU A 174 -15.15 11.72 -1.05
N VAL A 175 -14.69 10.48 -1.21
CA VAL A 175 -15.08 9.34 -0.36
C VAL A 175 -13.86 8.84 0.41
N ALA A 176 -14.00 8.69 1.73
CA ALA A 176 -13.03 8.04 2.58
C ALA A 176 -13.18 6.52 2.48
N GLU A 177 -12.12 5.82 2.09
CA GLU A 177 -12.11 4.35 2.02
C GLU A 177 -11.58 3.77 3.32
N ILE A 178 -12.35 2.87 3.94
CA ILE A 178 -12.00 2.20 5.19
C ILE A 178 -11.78 0.72 4.90
N ARG A 179 -10.63 0.19 5.32
CA ARG A 179 -10.28 -1.23 5.19
C ARG A 179 -10.02 -1.82 6.56
N SER A 180 -10.70 -2.92 6.84
CA SER A 180 -10.42 -3.76 8.00
C SER A 180 -9.42 -4.85 7.60
N LEU A 181 -8.31 -4.93 8.32
CA LEU A 181 -7.31 -6.01 8.24
C LEU A 181 -7.35 -6.81 9.55
N ASP A 182 -6.69 -7.96 9.61
CA ASP A 182 -6.71 -8.83 10.80
C ASP A 182 -6.15 -8.15 12.07
N SER A 183 -5.15 -7.28 11.91
CA SER A 183 -4.45 -6.62 13.02
C SER A 183 -4.43 -5.09 12.92
N ALA A 184 -5.18 -4.50 11.99
CA ALA A 184 -5.21 -3.06 11.79
C ALA A 184 -6.49 -2.60 11.08
N VAL A 185 -6.80 -1.31 11.22
CA VAL A 185 -7.76 -0.62 10.35
C VAL A 185 -7.04 0.50 9.61
N GLU A 186 -7.35 0.65 8.34
CA GLU A 186 -6.83 1.70 7.48
C GLU A 186 -7.94 2.61 6.97
N ILE A 187 -7.63 3.89 6.84
CA ILE A 187 -8.50 4.89 6.26
C ILE A 187 -7.69 5.72 5.25
N SER A 188 -8.14 5.78 4.01
CA SER A 188 -7.56 6.67 2.99
C SER A 188 -8.59 7.69 2.52
N PHE A 189 -8.17 8.94 2.45
CA PHE A 189 -8.97 10.03 1.91
C PHE A 189 -8.18 10.72 0.81
N PRO A 190 -8.76 10.97 -0.39
CA PRO A 190 -8.01 11.46 -1.55
C PRO A 190 -7.41 12.86 -1.37
N GLU A 191 -7.99 13.66 -0.49
CA GLU A 191 -7.59 15.05 -0.25
C GLU A 191 -6.96 15.22 1.15
N ARG A 192 -6.00 16.12 1.27
CA ARG A 192 -5.50 16.54 2.57
C ARG A 192 -6.43 17.59 3.17
N ARG A 193 -7.15 17.24 4.24
CA ARG A 193 -8.12 18.14 4.89
C ARG A 193 -8.03 18.08 6.41
N ASP A 194 -7.94 19.22 7.09
CA ASP A 194 -7.58 19.24 8.52
C ASP A 194 -8.68 18.74 9.45
N ASP A 195 -9.96 19.08 9.20
CA ASP A 195 -11.09 18.57 10.00
C ASP A 195 -11.19 17.03 9.95
N PHE A 196 -10.95 16.43 8.79
CA PHE A 196 -10.84 14.98 8.62
C PHE A 196 -9.67 14.41 9.42
N ARG A 197 -8.48 15.02 9.31
CA ARG A 197 -7.26 14.54 9.96
C ARG A 197 -7.36 14.61 11.48
N GLU A 198 -7.94 15.68 12.02
CA GLU A 198 -8.17 15.84 13.45
C GLU A 198 -9.15 14.80 13.98
N LEU A 199 -10.24 14.55 13.25
CA LEU A 199 -11.22 13.52 13.60
C LEU A 199 -10.58 12.13 13.66
N VAL A 200 -9.88 11.73 12.60
CA VAL A 200 -9.25 10.41 12.48
C VAL A 200 -8.10 10.24 13.49
N ARG A 201 -7.32 11.29 13.74
CA ARG A 201 -6.30 11.30 14.80
C ARG A 201 -6.92 11.19 16.20
N GLY A 202 -8.05 11.87 16.43
CA GLY A 202 -8.77 11.86 17.71
C GLY A 202 -9.26 10.46 18.11
N ILE A 203 -9.52 9.59 17.13
CA ILE A 203 -9.83 8.18 17.34
C ILE A 203 -8.60 7.25 17.21
N GLY A 204 -7.40 7.78 17.44
CA GLY A 204 -6.18 6.97 17.63
C GLY A 204 -5.50 6.46 16.36
N TYR A 205 -5.90 6.92 15.17
CA TYR A 205 -5.20 6.59 13.93
C TYR A 205 -3.97 7.47 13.74
N ARG A 206 -2.94 6.92 13.09
CA ARG A 206 -1.70 7.63 12.76
C ARG A 206 -1.46 7.58 11.26
N TRP A 207 -0.84 8.62 10.73
CA TRP A 207 -0.47 8.63 9.32
C TRP A 207 0.72 7.70 9.08
N GLU A 208 0.53 6.65 8.28
CA GLU A 208 1.53 5.66 7.89
C GLU A 208 1.41 5.38 6.39
N SER A 209 2.51 5.49 5.63
CA SER A 209 2.60 5.02 4.23
C SER A 209 1.41 5.43 3.34
N ASN A 210 1.07 6.71 3.31
CA ASN A 210 -0.02 7.32 2.54
C ASN A 210 -1.45 7.00 2.97
N CYS A 211 -1.65 6.44 4.17
CA CYS A 211 -2.98 6.26 4.75
C CYS A 211 -2.97 6.55 6.26
N TRP A 212 -4.15 6.69 6.84
CA TRP A 212 -4.33 6.67 8.29
C TRP A 212 -4.48 5.23 8.74
N ARG A 213 -3.56 4.74 9.56
CA ARG A 213 -3.56 3.37 10.07
C ARG A 213 -3.68 3.35 11.58
N ARG A 214 -4.46 2.41 12.09
CA ARG A 214 -4.57 2.09 13.51
C ARG A 214 -4.27 0.62 13.71
N LYS A 215 -3.19 0.34 14.46
CA LYS A 215 -2.79 -1.04 14.82
C LYS A 215 -3.61 -1.52 16.00
N LEU A 216 -4.03 -2.78 15.93
CA LEU A 216 -4.90 -3.39 16.92
C LEU A 216 -4.11 -4.30 17.85
N SER A 217 -4.63 -4.41 19.06
CA SER A 217 -4.12 -5.23 20.16
C SER A 217 -5.31 -5.67 21.01
N ALA A 218 -5.09 -6.60 21.94
CA ALA A 218 -6.13 -7.03 22.87
C ALA A 218 -6.81 -5.88 23.64
N LYS A 219 -6.20 -4.69 23.72
CA LYS A 219 -6.70 -3.55 24.50
C LYS A 219 -7.66 -2.64 23.73
N ASN A 220 -7.65 -2.68 22.40
CA ASN A 220 -8.33 -1.67 21.58
C ASN A 220 -9.45 -2.27 20.70
N GLY A 221 -9.95 -3.45 21.08
CA GLY A 221 -11.12 -4.11 20.49
C GLY A 221 -10.87 -4.74 19.12
N THR A 222 -11.94 -5.21 18.50
CA THR A 222 -11.86 -5.93 17.24
C THR A 222 -11.64 -4.99 16.04
N PRO A 223 -11.07 -5.47 14.93
CA PRO A 223 -10.99 -4.71 13.69
C PRO A 223 -12.36 -4.22 13.21
N GLN A 224 -13.38 -5.06 13.36
CA GLN A 224 -14.75 -4.77 12.93
C GLN A 224 -15.35 -3.61 13.72
N ASP A 225 -15.18 -3.60 15.05
CA ASP A 225 -15.66 -2.48 15.90
C ASP A 225 -14.95 -1.17 15.56
N ARG A 226 -13.63 -1.22 15.39
CA ARG A 226 -12.82 -0.02 15.11
C ARG A 226 -13.08 0.54 13.71
N ALA A 227 -13.38 -0.32 12.74
CA ALA A 227 -13.79 0.09 11.40
C ALA A 227 -15.21 0.66 11.39
N ALA A 228 -16.15 0.02 12.10
CA ALA A 228 -17.52 0.52 12.26
C ALA A 228 -17.55 1.87 12.99
N GLU A 229 -16.78 2.02 14.06
CA GLU A 229 -16.62 3.29 14.79
C GLU A 229 -16.06 4.40 13.90
N ALA A 230 -15.00 4.11 13.14
CA ALA A 230 -14.43 5.08 12.22
C ALA A 230 -15.44 5.49 11.14
N GLY A 231 -16.15 4.52 10.55
CA GLY A 231 -17.19 4.78 9.55
C GLY A 231 -18.32 5.64 10.12
N HIS A 232 -18.83 5.30 11.29
CA HIS A 232 -19.89 6.03 11.96
C HIS A 232 -19.49 7.47 12.27
N ARG A 233 -18.32 7.68 12.88
CA ARG A 233 -17.83 9.03 13.22
C ARG A 233 -17.57 9.89 11.98
N LEU A 234 -17.07 9.29 10.90
CA LEU A 234 -16.87 9.99 9.63
C LEU A 234 -18.20 10.39 8.97
N LEU A 235 -19.18 9.48 8.93
CA LEU A 235 -20.52 9.76 8.42
C LEU A 235 -21.20 10.87 9.24
N ALA A 236 -21.17 10.77 10.56
CA ALA A 236 -21.72 11.79 11.46
C ALA A 236 -21.03 13.16 11.30
N ALA A 237 -19.76 13.19 10.91
CA ALA A 237 -19.02 14.41 10.61
C ALA A 237 -19.24 14.94 9.17
N GLY A 238 -20.07 14.28 8.36
CA GLY A 238 -20.41 14.70 7.00
C GLY A 238 -19.47 14.19 5.91
N PHE A 239 -18.66 13.15 6.17
CA PHE A 239 -17.81 12.52 5.15
C PHE A 239 -18.48 11.27 4.57
N ALA A 240 -18.49 11.15 3.25
CA ALA A 240 -18.87 9.90 2.60
C ALA A 240 -17.81 8.82 2.88
N VAL A 241 -18.26 7.60 3.14
CA VAL A 241 -17.37 6.47 3.46
C VAL A 241 -17.60 5.30 2.52
N ARG A 242 -16.54 4.52 2.24
CA ARG A 242 -16.60 3.26 1.50
C ARG A 242 -16.07 2.14 2.37
N ILE A 243 -16.93 1.15 2.65
CA ILE A 243 -16.61 -0.07 3.40
C ILE A 243 -17.16 -1.24 2.58
N TYR A 244 -16.29 -2.12 2.07
CA TYR A 244 -16.72 -3.25 1.22
C TYR A 244 -17.46 -4.34 2.01
N ASP A 245 -17.02 -4.61 3.23
CA ASP A 245 -17.68 -5.56 4.13
C ASP A 245 -19.07 -5.03 4.51
N GLU A 246 -20.12 -5.76 4.11
CA GLU A 246 -21.52 -5.38 4.32
C GLU A 246 -21.88 -5.31 5.81
N ALA A 247 -21.40 -6.24 6.63
CA ALA A 247 -21.70 -6.29 8.05
C ALA A 247 -21.07 -5.09 8.77
N ILE A 248 -19.80 -4.77 8.49
CA ILE A 248 -19.15 -3.58 9.05
C ILE A 248 -19.83 -2.30 8.55
N ARG A 249 -20.23 -2.25 7.27
CA ARG A 249 -20.93 -1.10 6.68
C ARG A 249 -22.28 -0.84 7.37
N ALA A 250 -23.08 -1.88 7.59
CA ALA A 250 -24.35 -1.77 8.30
C ALA A 250 -24.17 -1.28 9.74
N ARG A 251 -23.17 -1.82 10.45
CA ARG A 251 -22.80 -1.40 11.81
C ARG A 251 -22.34 0.05 11.88
N ALA A 252 -21.57 0.52 10.90
CA ALA A 252 -21.16 1.92 10.80
C ALA A 252 -22.35 2.86 10.62
N ILE A 253 -23.34 2.49 9.79
CA ILE A 253 -24.57 3.27 9.60
C ILE A 253 -25.38 3.33 10.89
N ALA A 254 -25.59 2.17 11.54
CA ALA A 254 -26.37 2.07 12.77
C ALA A 254 -25.67 2.67 14.00
N GLY A 255 -24.35 2.85 13.95
CA GLY A 255 -23.54 3.16 15.14
C GLY A 255 -23.41 1.99 16.10
N ASP A 256 -23.57 0.76 15.60
CA ASP A 256 -23.55 -0.47 16.38
C ASP A 256 -22.15 -1.05 16.47
N TYR A 257 -21.34 -0.53 17.39
CA TYR A 257 -19.99 -1.01 17.68
C TYR A 257 -19.71 -0.97 19.18
N GLU A 258 -18.88 -1.91 19.66
CA GLU A 258 -18.45 -1.88 21.04
C GLU A 258 -17.42 -0.75 21.23
N PRO A 259 -17.66 0.26 22.09
CA PRO A 259 -16.70 1.33 22.32
C PRO A 259 -15.35 0.80 22.82
N GLU A 260 -14.27 1.50 22.48
CA GLU A 260 -12.94 1.11 22.97
C GLU A 260 -12.88 1.16 24.50
N CYS A 261 -12.39 0.08 25.11
CA CYS A 261 -12.09 0.07 26.53
C CYS A 261 -10.74 0.76 26.78
N THR A 262 -10.76 1.89 27.47
CA THR A 262 -9.56 2.66 27.83
C THR A 262 -9.10 2.43 29.28
N ARG A 263 -9.87 1.66 30.06
CA ARG A 263 -9.72 1.45 31.51
C ARG A 263 -9.47 -0.03 31.78
N TRP A 264 -8.25 -0.38 32.18
CA TRP A 264 -7.80 -1.76 32.30
C TRP A 264 -7.17 -2.05 33.67
N VAL A 265 -7.52 -3.21 34.23
CA VAL A 265 -6.75 -3.88 35.29
C VAL A 265 -5.92 -4.97 34.62
N GLN A 266 -4.61 -4.91 34.78
CA GLN A 266 -3.67 -5.79 34.10
C GLN A 266 -2.65 -6.39 35.06
N LEU A 267 -2.00 -7.49 34.69
CA LEU A 267 -0.89 -8.02 35.46
C LEU A 267 0.41 -7.31 35.09
N ARG A 268 1.17 -6.87 36.10
CA ARG A 268 2.53 -6.35 35.92
C ARG A 268 3.49 -7.52 35.67
N THR A 269 4.08 -7.60 34.48
CA THR A 269 4.95 -8.73 34.07
C THR A 269 6.44 -8.45 34.14
N SER A 270 6.84 -7.20 34.35
CA SER A 270 8.24 -6.80 34.40
C SER A 270 8.46 -5.70 35.42
N GLU A 271 9.73 -5.53 35.82
CA GLU A 271 10.20 -4.48 36.73
C GLU A 271 9.73 -4.64 38.19
N LYS A 272 9.70 -3.53 38.93
CA LYS A 272 9.22 -3.45 40.31
C LYS A 272 7.72 -3.79 40.36
N TYR A 273 7.33 -4.57 41.36
CA TYR A 273 5.95 -5.06 41.55
C TYR A 273 5.49 -6.06 40.49
N THR A 274 6.41 -6.86 39.92
CA THR A 274 6.04 -8.00 39.07
C THR A 274 5.07 -8.93 39.83
N GLY A 275 4.00 -9.34 39.15
CA GLY A 275 2.89 -10.12 39.73
C GLY A 275 1.76 -9.28 40.33
N TRP A 276 1.89 -7.96 40.42
CA TRP A 276 0.86 -7.09 40.99
C TRP A 276 -0.17 -6.65 39.95
N LEU A 277 -1.37 -6.28 40.42
CA LEU A 277 -2.45 -5.75 39.61
C LEU A 277 -2.21 -4.27 39.30
N ALA A 278 -2.07 -3.93 38.02
CA ALA A 278 -1.83 -2.59 37.51
C ALA A 278 -3.13 -2.00 36.96
N ILE A 279 -3.64 -0.98 37.64
CA ILE A 279 -4.80 -0.17 37.25
C ILE A 279 -4.33 0.93 36.31
N ASN A 280 -4.82 0.90 35.06
CA ASN A 280 -4.42 1.77 33.96
C ASN A 280 -5.64 2.43 33.33
N TRP A 281 -5.54 3.71 32.98
CA TRP A 281 -6.57 4.44 32.26
C TRP A 281 -5.95 5.44 31.28
N SER A 282 -6.72 5.86 30.27
CA SER A 282 -6.32 6.91 29.34
C SER A 282 -6.87 8.27 29.77
N ARG A 283 -6.16 9.35 29.46
CA ARG A 283 -6.68 10.72 29.61
C ARG A 283 -7.92 10.92 28.71
N PRO A 284 -8.87 11.79 29.08
CA PRO A 284 -8.83 12.77 30.18
C PRO A 284 -9.22 12.22 31.56
N ASP A 285 -9.60 10.95 31.67
CA ASP A 285 -10.00 10.38 32.95
C ASP A 285 -8.87 10.49 33.99
N ASP A 286 -9.25 10.74 35.25
CA ASP A 286 -8.32 10.73 36.39
C ASP A 286 -8.91 9.95 37.57
N PHE A 287 -8.49 8.69 37.67
CA PHE A 287 -8.83 7.81 38.78
C PHE A 287 -7.73 7.72 39.83
N TYR A 288 -6.67 8.54 39.75
CA TYR A 288 -5.49 8.39 40.60
C TYR A 288 -5.83 8.42 42.08
N LYS A 289 -6.59 9.43 42.51
CA LYS A 289 -6.97 9.58 43.93
C LYS A 289 -7.82 8.43 44.43
N ALA A 290 -8.73 7.90 43.59
CA ALA A 290 -9.58 6.78 43.95
C ALA A 290 -8.76 5.48 44.03
N ALA A 291 -7.97 5.17 42.99
CA ALA A 291 -7.13 3.98 42.94
C ALA A 291 -6.08 3.96 44.07
N LYS A 292 -5.55 5.12 44.49
CA LYS A 292 -4.60 5.24 45.60
C LYS A 292 -5.18 4.96 46.99
N ARG A 293 -6.51 4.92 47.14
CA ARG A 293 -7.17 4.56 48.41
C ARG A 293 -7.26 3.06 48.62
N ILE A 294 -7.10 2.26 47.57
CA ILE A 294 -7.10 0.80 47.67
C ILE A 294 -5.96 0.37 48.60
N ALA A 295 -6.24 -0.59 49.49
CA ALA A 295 -5.26 -1.10 50.42
C ALA A 295 -3.97 -1.56 49.68
N GLY A 296 -2.81 -1.19 50.20
CA GLY A 296 -1.52 -1.56 49.60
C GLY A 296 -1.15 -0.84 48.29
N ALA A 297 -2.01 0.03 47.74
CA ALA A 297 -1.76 0.68 46.45
C ALA A 297 -0.48 1.53 46.43
N ARG A 298 0.31 1.39 45.35
CA ARG A 298 1.54 2.15 45.08
C ARG A 298 1.47 2.78 43.70
N TRP A 299 2.12 3.93 43.54
CA TRP A 299 2.33 4.50 42.22
C TRP A 299 3.58 3.86 41.62
N SER A 300 3.47 3.29 40.43
CA SER A 300 4.58 2.79 39.66
C SER A 300 4.31 3.07 38.19
N SER A 301 5.01 4.09 37.65
CA SER A 301 4.77 4.60 36.31
C SER A 301 4.58 3.47 35.29
N PRO A 302 3.57 3.55 34.41
CA PRO A 302 2.55 4.61 34.28
C PRO A 302 1.26 4.37 35.10
N SER A 303 1.24 3.43 36.05
CA SER A 303 0.02 2.88 36.64
C SER A 303 -0.04 2.96 38.17
N VAL A 304 -1.23 2.82 38.73
CA VAL A 304 -1.39 2.47 40.15
C VAL A 304 -1.33 0.95 40.26
N VAL A 305 -0.41 0.43 41.05
CA VAL A 305 -0.24 -1.01 41.28
C VAL A 305 -0.76 -1.40 42.66
N VAL A 306 -1.44 -2.54 42.73
CA VAL A 306 -2.09 -3.07 43.93
C VAL A 306 -1.65 -4.53 44.12
N PRO A 307 -1.31 -4.96 45.34
CA PRO A 307 -0.97 -6.36 45.61
C PRO A 307 -2.17 -7.28 45.32
N PRO A 308 -1.97 -8.47 44.71
CA PRO A 308 -3.07 -9.38 44.36
C PRO A 308 -3.95 -9.80 45.55
N GLU A 309 -3.41 -9.81 46.76
CA GLU A 309 -4.14 -10.15 48.00
C GLU A 309 -5.34 -9.22 48.26
N ASN A 310 -5.31 -8.00 47.71
CA ASN A 310 -6.41 -7.03 47.79
C ASN A 310 -7.31 -7.07 46.54
N PHE A 311 -7.45 -8.24 45.91
CA PHE A 311 -8.22 -8.40 44.67
C PHE A 311 -9.70 -7.98 44.81
N GLU A 312 -10.32 -8.16 45.98
CA GLU A 312 -11.73 -7.79 46.23
C GLU A 312 -11.95 -6.28 45.99
N GLU A 313 -11.13 -5.44 46.63
CA GLU A 313 -11.20 -3.98 46.43
C GLU A 313 -10.89 -3.58 44.97
N VAL A 314 -10.02 -4.32 44.28
CA VAL A 314 -9.70 -4.06 42.86
C VAL A 314 -10.88 -4.43 41.96
N LEU A 315 -11.59 -5.52 42.24
CA LEU A 315 -12.78 -5.94 41.49
C LEU A 315 -13.94 -4.97 41.73
N ASP A 316 -14.17 -4.55 42.97
CA ASP A 316 -15.18 -3.53 43.31
C ASP A 316 -14.86 -2.21 42.61
N PHE A 317 -13.59 -1.80 42.64
CA PHE A 317 -13.13 -0.62 41.90
C PHE A 317 -13.36 -0.76 40.40
N ALA A 318 -13.06 -1.93 39.84
CA ALA A 318 -13.23 -2.19 38.41
C ALA A 318 -14.70 -2.15 37.99
N GLN A 319 -15.59 -2.76 38.78
CA GLN A 319 -17.02 -2.71 38.55
C GLN A 319 -17.56 -1.28 38.66
N MET A 320 -17.18 -0.56 39.72
CA MET A 320 -17.65 0.81 40.00
C MET A 320 -17.27 1.81 38.91
N TYR A 321 -16.05 1.72 38.37
CA TYR A 321 -15.53 2.67 37.39
C TYR A 321 -15.47 2.12 35.95
N GLY A 322 -15.99 0.91 35.71
CA GLY A 322 -16.05 0.29 34.39
C GLY A 322 -14.69 -0.10 33.81
N PHE A 323 -13.79 -0.63 34.64
CA PHE A 323 -12.52 -1.21 34.16
C PHE A 323 -12.74 -2.65 33.70
N LYS A 324 -12.11 -3.02 32.59
CA LYS A 324 -12.00 -4.43 32.19
C LYS A 324 -10.76 -5.04 32.82
N VAL A 325 -10.85 -6.32 33.19
CA VAL A 325 -9.73 -7.10 33.73
C VAL A 325 -9.17 -7.95 32.59
N SER A 326 -7.86 -7.88 32.34
CA SER A 326 -7.23 -8.75 31.34
C SER A 326 -7.14 -10.19 31.84
N ASP A 327 -7.12 -11.16 30.93
CA ASP A 327 -7.05 -12.59 31.25
C ASP A 327 -5.93 -12.95 32.24
N MET A 328 -4.70 -12.46 32.02
CA MET A 328 -3.59 -12.68 32.94
C MET A 328 -3.81 -12.08 34.35
N ALA A 329 -4.56 -10.98 34.44
CA ALA A 329 -4.90 -10.38 35.74
C ALA A 329 -6.01 -11.19 36.42
N LEU A 330 -6.98 -11.71 35.65
CA LEU A 330 -7.99 -12.64 36.16
C LEU A 330 -7.32 -13.89 36.74
N GLU A 331 -6.36 -14.49 36.03
CA GLU A 331 -5.61 -15.65 36.54
C GLU A 331 -4.90 -15.35 37.87
N ALA A 332 -4.24 -14.20 37.98
CA ALA A 332 -3.58 -13.79 39.23
C ALA A 332 -4.58 -13.53 40.37
N ILE A 333 -5.75 -12.98 40.07
CA ILE A 333 -6.85 -12.80 41.02
C ILE A 333 -7.39 -14.14 41.51
N GLU A 334 -7.62 -15.09 40.60
CA GLU A 334 -8.08 -16.44 40.96
C GLU A 334 -7.06 -17.18 41.82
N GLN A 335 -5.76 -17.02 41.54
CA GLN A 335 -4.71 -17.58 42.39
C GLN A 335 -4.71 -16.94 43.78
N ALA A 336 -4.77 -15.61 43.87
CA ALA A 336 -4.82 -14.90 45.15
C ALA A 336 -6.08 -15.27 45.96
N ARG A 337 -7.22 -15.51 45.30
CA ARG A 337 -8.44 -16.00 45.94
C ARG A 337 -8.22 -17.38 46.57
N ARG A 338 -7.65 -18.33 45.83
CA ARG A 338 -7.33 -19.68 46.35
C ARG A 338 -6.37 -19.62 47.53
N ASP A 339 -5.34 -18.78 47.46
CA ASP A 339 -4.36 -18.63 48.53
C ASP A 339 -5.00 -18.04 49.79
N LYS A 340 -5.92 -17.08 49.64
CA LYS A 340 -6.69 -16.50 50.76
C LYS A 340 -7.65 -17.52 51.40
N GLU A 341 -8.31 -18.34 50.60
CA GLU A 341 -9.22 -19.41 51.09
C GLU A 341 -8.47 -20.56 51.77
N ALA A 342 -7.26 -20.88 51.31
CA ALA A 342 -6.40 -21.88 51.92
C ALA A 342 -5.71 -21.40 53.21
N ALA A 343 -5.70 -20.09 53.49
CA ALA A 343 -5.07 -19.52 54.67
C ALA A 343 -5.82 -19.90 55.95
N LEU A 344 -5.10 -20.46 56.92
CA LEU A 344 -5.65 -20.81 58.24
C LEU A 344 -6.05 -19.53 59.00
N VAL A 345 -7.35 -19.34 59.22
CA VAL A 345 -7.86 -18.26 60.08
C VAL A 345 -7.65 -18.66 61.54
N VAL A 346 -6.68 -18.05 62.21
CA VAL A 346 -6.43 -18.26 63.64
C VAL A 346 -6.88 -17.02 64.40
N SER A 347 -7.79 -17.20 65.36
CA SER A 347 -8.11 -16.17 66.34
C SER A 347 -7.05 -16.17 67.43
N VAL A 348 -6.23 -15.12 67.48
CA VAL A 348 -5.24 -14.93 68.54
C VAL A 348 -5.81 -13.96 69.57
N GLU A 349 -5.90 -14.39 70.83
CA GLU A 349 -6.21 -13.49 71.93
C GLU A 349 -5.08 -12.48 72.10
N ALA A 350 -5.40 -11.19 72.08
CA ALA A 350 -4.42 -10.14 72.29
C ALA A 350 -3.74 -10.34 73.67
N PRO A 351 -2.40 -10.19 73.77
CA PRO A 351 -1.72 -10.25 75.05
C PRO A 351 -2.37 -9.24 76.00
N LYS A 352 -2.77 -9.67 77.19
CA LYS A 352 -3.26 -8.75 78.22
C LYS A 352 -2.14 -7.75 78.51
N GLU A 353 -2.32 -6.51 78.09
CA GLU A 353 -1.40 -5.43 78.45
C GLU A 353 -1.38 -5.33 79.97
N LYS A 354 -0.21 -5.56 80.58
CA LYS A 354 -0.03 -5.21 81.99
C LYS A 354 -0.24 -3.70 82.11
N PRO A 355 -1.06 -3.22 83.06
CA PRO A 355 -1.20 -1.79 83.29
C PRO A 355 0.19 -1.16 83.41
N ARG A 356 0.48 -0.14 82.60
CA ARG A 356 1.68 0.66 82.82
C ARG A 356 1.54 1.28 84.20
N GLU A 357 2.43 0.92 85.12
CA GLU A 357 2.56 1.62 86.40
C GLU A 357 3.02 3.05 86.12
N ILE A 358 2.05 3.96 86.01
CA ILE A 358 2.32 5.38 86.07
C ILE A 358 2.58 5.66 87.54
N ALA A 359 3.84 5.95 87.90
CA ALA A 359 4.19 6.35 89.26
C ALA A 359 3.33 7.58 89.64
N SER A 360 2.37 7.39 90.55
CA SER A 360 1.39 8.38 90.99
C SER A 360 1.95 9.36 92.02
N GLY A 361 3.23 9.73 91.89
CA GLY A 361 3.89 10.73 92.70
C GLY A 361 4.26 11.94 91.87
N LYS A 362 3.93 13.14 92.35
CA LYS A 362 4.53 14.39 91.84
C LYS A 362 6.06 14.19 91.86
N PRO A 363 6.79 14.44 90.75
CA PRO A 363 8.25 14.39 90.77
C PRO A 363 8.76 15.26 91.93
N PRO A 364 9.73 14.81 92.74
CA PRO A 364 10.25 15.61 93.83
C PRO A 364 10.76 16.94 93.27
N VAL A 365 10.37 18.05 93.89
CA VAL A 365 10.87 19.38 93.54
C VAL A 365 12.35 19.39 93.89
N LEU A 366 13.21 19.40 92.88
CA LEU A 366 14.64 19.56 93.06
C LEU A 366 14.88 20.99 93.55
N GLU A 367 15.50 21.13 94.72
CA GLU A 367 15.89 22.45 95.25
C GLU A 367 16.95 23.05 94.31
N VAL A 368 16.64 24.23 93.77
CA VAL A 368 17.58 25.01 92.95
C VAL A 368 18.59 25.64 93.90
N PRO A 369 19.90 25.34 93.79
CA PRO A 369 20.91 25.92 94.68
C PRO A 369 20.94 27.45 94.58
N ALA A 370 21.01 28.13 95.73
CA ALA A 370 20.98 29.60 95.81
C ALA A 370 22.29 30.28 95.34
N GLU A 371 23.36 29.51 95.11
CA GLU A 371 24.61 30.00 94.52
C GLU A 371 24.98 29.13 93.32
N VAL A 372 24.94 29.74 92.12
CA VAL A 372 25.47 29.15 90.90
C VAL A 372 26.84 29.78 90.67
N GLY A 373 27.86 29.20 91.28
CA GLY A 373 29.25 29.51 90.96
C GLY A 373 29.69 28.72 89.74
N ILE A 374 30.17 29.42 88.69
CA ILE A 374 30.94 28.76 87.64
C ILE A 374 32.26 28.32 88.30
N ASN A 375 32.56 27.03 88.23
CA ASN A 375 33.81 26.47 88.74
C ASN A 375 35.00 27.22 88.10
N ASP A 376 35.88 27.81 88.91
CA ASP A 376 36.96 28.70 88.45
C ASP A 376 37.99 27.99 87.54
N GLU A 377 37.99 26.66 87.46
CA GLU A 377 38.74 25.90 86.43
C GLU A 377 38.27 26.14 84.98
N PHE A 378 37.10 26.74 84.78
CA PHE A 378 36.58 27.13 83.47
C PHE A 378 36.63 28.64 83.23
N ARG A 379 37.38 29.41 84.05
CA ARG A 379 37.48 30.87 83.91
C ARG A 379 38.76 31.40 83.28
N GLU A 380 39.80 30.59 83.10
CA GLU A 380 40.98 30.98 82.30
C GLU A 380 41.43 29.84 81.38
N GLY A 381 41.31 30.09 80.07
CA GLY A 381 41.68 29.21 78.95
C GLY A 381 41.24 29.80 77.62
#